data_AF-A0A8T3XJP6-F1
#
_entry.id   AF-A0A8T3XJP6-F1
#
_cell.length_a   1.000
_cell.length_b   1.000
_cell.length_c   1.000
_cell.angle_alpha   90.00
_cell.angle_beta   90.00
_cell.angle_gamma   90.00
#
_symmetry.space_group_name_H-M   'P 1'
#
loop_
_entity.id
_entity.type
_entity.pdbx_description
1 polymer ?
#
loop_
_entity_poly.entity_id
_entity_poly.type
_entity_poly.pdbx_seq_one_letter_code
_entity_poly.pdbx_strand_id
1 'polypeptide(L)'
;MTTGIGLLVVGGFAVSLLIIALSDKSANNVVSSTNLPASDNANKAAEINVQEAPTKNPDNQEGQDESRGLNKKEQNSIDKVDNIIKDHLTKQDLEGAAKDLTGRGSGRNPKTGKPYDHLKEVKQAQKGLEKQIKQLIKQLQDKKLSKQARRALEDALARAKKALEASREYVPEE
;
A
#
# COMPACT_ATOMS: atom_id res chain seq x y z
N MET A 1 -49.41 33.57 -9.86
CA MET A 1 -48.25 33.86 -10.71
C MET A 1 -47.36 32.63 -10.70
N THR A 2 -47.26 31.98 -11.84
CA THR A 2 -46.67 30.64 -12.04
C THR A 2 -45.23 30.80 -12.49
N THR A 3 -44.26 30.27 -11.75
CA THR A 3 -42.90 30.06 -12.27
C THR A 3 -42.68 28.57 -12.40
N GLY A 4 -42.71 28.14 -13.66
CA GLY A 4 -42.69 26.74 -14.09
C GLY A 4 -41.31 26.09 -13.98
N ILE A 5 -41.37 24.78 -13.78
CA ILE A 5 -40.27 23.84 -13.71
C ILE A 5 -39.80 23.54 -15.15
N GLY A 6 -38.52 23.81 -15.44
CA GLY A 6 -37.88 23.43 -16.71
C GLY A 6 -36.95 22.23 -16.50
N LEU A 7 -37.48 21.02 -16.60
CA LEU A 7 -36.71 19.78 -16.65
C LEU A 7 -36.41 19.45 -18.13
N LEU A 8 -35.20 19.75 -18.60
CA LEU A 8 -34.71 19.32 -19.90
C LEU A 8 -34.21 17.86 -19.76
N VAL A 9 -34.99 16.90 -20.25
CA VAL A 9 -34.57 15.49 -20.33
C VAL A 9 -33.88 15.29 -21.67
N VAL A 10 -32.54 15.22 -21.67
CA VAL A 10 -31.74 14.65 -22.75
C VAL A 10 -31.18 13.33 -22.23
N GLY A 11 -31.38 12.25 -23.00
CA GLY A 11 -31.17 10.88 -22.57
C GLY A 11 -29.76 10.55 -22.06
N GLY A 12 -29.71 9.55 -21.17
CA GLY A 12 -28.49 8.82 -20.82
C GLY A 12 -27.90 9.19 -19.46
N PHE A 13 -28.24 8.39 -18.44
CA PHE A 13 -27.59 8.30 -17.13
C PHE A 13 -27.66 9.56 -16.22
N ALA A 14 -28.81 9.74 -15.56
CA ALA A 14 -28.89 10.62 -14.39
C ALA A 14 -28.24 9.95 -13.17
N VAL A 15 -26.99 10.32 -12.88
CA VAL A 15 -26.40 10.10 -11.55
C VAL A 15 -27.12 11.05 -10.59
N SER A 16 -28.08 10.53 -9.83
CA SER A 16 -28.75 11.30 -8.79
C SER A 16 -27.79 11.46 -7.60
N LEU A 17 -27.17 12.64 -7.48
CA LEU A 17 -26.48 13.04 -6.25
C LEU A 17 -27.54 13.34 -5.18
N LEU A 18 -27.80 12.39 -4.30
CA LEU A 18 -28.54 12.65 -3.07
C LEU A 18 -27.56 13.28 -2.05
N ILE A 19 -27.62 14.61 -1.89
CA ILE A 19 -26.94 15.31 -0.80
C ILE A 19 -27.78 15.13 0.46
N ILE A 20 -27.39 14.20 1.34
CA ILE A 20 -27.92 14.12 2.70
C ILE A 20 -27.10 15.10 3.56
N ALA A 21 -27.70 16.23 3.91
CA ALA A 21 -27.21 17.10 4.96
C ALA A 21 -27.62 16.50 6.32
N LEU A 22 -26.65 16.01 7.10
CA LEU A 22 -26.81 15.87 8.55
C LEU A 22 -25.93 16.92 9.22
N SER A 23 -26.57 18.00 9.67
CA SER A 23 -26.08 18.81 10.79
C SER A 23 -26.94 18.44 11.99
N ASP A 24 -26.31 17.97 13.07
CA ASP A 24 -26.47 18.68 14.33
C ASP A 24 -25.32 18.41 15.31
N LYS A 25 -25.07 19.47 16.07
CA LYS A 25 -23.94 19.76 16.94
C LYS A 25 -24.45 19.79 18.37
N SER A 26 -23.87 18.98 19.26
CA SER A 26 -23.76 19.16 20.73
C SER A 26 -23.51 17.78 21.37
N ALA A 27 -22.73 17.56 22.42
CA ALA A 27 -21.86 18.40 23.23
C ALA A 27 -21.00 17.46 24.10
N ASN A 28 -19.83 17.96 24.51
CA ASN A 28 -19.15 17.70 25.78
C ASN A 28 -18.89 16.26 26.25
N ASN A 29 -17.62 15.89 26.32
CA ASN A 29 -17.07 15.54 27.64
C ASN A 29 -15.63 16.03 27.80
N VAL A 30 -15.45 16.85 28.82
CA VAL A 30 -14.20 17.41 29.34
C VAL A 30 -13.57 16.35 30.23
N VAL A 31 -12.33 15.94 29.95
CA VAL A 31 -11.38 15.61 31.01
C VAL A 31 -10.00 16.12 30.59
N SER A 32 -9.64 17.28 31.12
CA SER A 32 -8.25 17.64 31.37
C SER A 32 -7.75 16.80 32.54
N SER A 33 -6.61 16.14 32.40
CA SER A 33 -5.69 15.91 33.52
C SER A 33 -4.28 15.64 33.01
N THR A 34 -3.42 16.57 33.41
CA THR A 34 -1.98 16.52 33.48
C THR A 34 -1.48 15.25 34.16
N ASN A 35 -0.35 14.70 33.69
CA ASN A 35 0.87 14.39 34.48
C ASN A 35 1.67 13.25 33.83
N LEU A 36 2.85 13.59 33.29
CA LEU A 36 4.01 12.71 33.36
C LEU A 36 4.58 12.86 34.79
N PRO A 37 5.08 11.76 35.40
CA PRO A 37 6.53 11.59 35.36
C PRO A 37 7.00 10.14 35.17
N ALA A 38 8.27 10.06 34.76
CA ALA A 38 9.10 8.88 34.60
C ALA A 38 9.14 7.96 35.85
N SER A 39 9.26 6.65 35.60
CA SER A 39 9.79 5.69 36.57
C SER A 39 10.45 4.52 35.83
N ASP A 40 11.76 4.63 35.73
CA ASP A 40 12.77 3.58 35.93
C ASP A 40 12.57 2.18 35.34
N ASN A 41 13.33 1.99 34.27
CA ASN A 41 13.85 0.75 33.73
C ASN A 41 14.76 0.05 34.75
N ALA A 42 14.32 -1.09 35.26
CA ALA A 42 15.20 -2.15 35.74
C ALA A 42 14.45 -3.48 35.70
N ASN A 43 14.85 -4.39 34.80
CA ASN A 43 14.95 -5.82 35.07
C ASN A 43 15.76 -6.49 33.97
N LYS A 44 17.04 -6.68 34.29
CA LYS A 44 18.06 -7.38 33.52
C LYS A 44 18.13 -8.83 34.02
N ALA A 45 18.11 -9.75 33.07
CA ALA A 45 18.68 -11.10 33.08
C ALA A 45 18.17 -12.16 34.08
N ALA A 46 17.50 -13.18 33.53
CA ALA A 46 17.87 -14.57 33.78
C ALA A 46 17.39 -15.44 32.60
N GLU A 47 18.34 -16.10 31.96
CA GLU A 47 18.17 -17.06 30.87
C GLU A 47 17.51 -18.36 31.36
N ILE A 48 16.53 -18.90 30.61
CA ILE A 48 16.40 -20.35 30.44
C ILE A 48 16.06 -20.64 28.97
N ASN A 49 17.09 -21.09 28.26
CA ASN A 49 17.04 -21.77 26.99
C ASN A 49 16.37 -23.14 27.17
N VAL A 50 15.15 -23.31 26.62
CA VAL A 50 14.60 -24.63 26.32
C VAL A 50 14.32 -24.67 24.83
N GLN A 51 15.11 -25.46 24.11
CA GLN A 51 14.78 -25.94 22.78
C GLN A 51 13.57 -26.88 22.89
N GLU A 52 12.44 -26.50 22.29
CA GLU A 52 11.38 -27.44 21.92
C GLU A 52 10.73 -26.98 20.60
N ALA A 53 11.23 -27.51 19.49
CA ALA A 53 10.39 -27.88 18.36
C ALA A 53 10.34 -29.41 18.41
N PRO A 54 9.17 -30.07 18.31
CA PRO A 54 8.30 -29.96 17.14
C PRO A 54 6.79 -30.14 17.43
N THR A 55 5.94 -29.18 17.09
CA THR A 55 4.50 -29.51 16.94
C THR A 55 4.24 -29.98 15.51
N LYS A 56 4.59 -31.24 15.22
CA LYS A 56 3.76 -32.03 14.32
C LYS A 56 2.67 -32.64 15.19
N ASN A 57 1.43 -32.21 15.02
CA ASN A 57 0.32 -33.13 15.23
C ASN A 57 -0.54 -33.14 13.96
N PRO A 58 -0.73 -34.31 13.32
CA PRO A 58 -1.57 -34.49 12.16
C PRO A 58 -3.00 -34.74 12.64
N ASP A 59 -3.95 -33.91 12.22
CA ASP A 59 -5.37 -34.23 12.39
C ASP A 59 -6.10 -34.05 11.07
N ASN A 60 -6.73 -35.15 10.66
CA ASN A 60 -7.55 -35.34 9.47
C ASN A 60 -8.67 -34.30 9.38
N GLN A 61 -8.74 -33.62 8.24
CA GLN A 61 -9.98 -33.02 7.72
C GLN A 61 -10.14 -33.52 6.27
N GLU A 62 -10.57 -34.76 6.11
CA GLU A 62 -11.05 -35.24 4.81
C GLU A 62 -12.39 -34.54 4.51
N GLY A 63 -12.42 -33.69 3.48
CA GLY A 63 -13.63 -33.41 2.71
C GLY A 63 -14.31 -32.04 2.81
N GLN A 64 -13.58 -30.94 3.02
CA GLN A 64 -14.11 -29.57 2.87
C GLN A 64 -13.10 -28.72 2.07
N ASP A 65 -13.54 -28.08 0.99
CA ASP A 65 -12.78 -27.23 0.06
C ASP A 65 -11.64 -26.42 0.73
N GLU A 66 -10.41 -26.94 0.64
CA GLU A 66 -9.24 -26.47 1.41
C GLU A 66 -8.68 -25.14 0.90
N SER A 67 -9.41 -24.06 1.17
CA SER A 67 -8.93 -22.71 0.91
C SER A 67 -7.98 -22.24 2.03
N ARG A 68 -6.71 -22.00 1.70
CA ARG A 68 -5.65 -21.51 2.59
C ARG A 68 -5.50 -19.99 2.56
N GLY A 69 -5.01 -19.42 3.65
CA GLY A 69 -4.58 -18.02 3.71
C GLY A 69 -3.28 -17.73 2.95
N LEU A 70 -2.81 -16.47 3.06
CA LEU A 70 -1.52 -16.05 2.51
C LEU A 70 -0.37 -16.79 3.17
N ASN A 71 0.56 -17.29 2.37
CA ASN A 71 1.82 -17.80 2.86
C ASN A 71 2.87 -16.67 2.95
N LYS A 72 4.02 -16.96 3.58
CA LYS A 72 5.11 -15.99 3.77
C LYS A 72 5.63 -15.38 2.47
N LYS A 73 5.67 -16.14 1.37
CA LYS A 73 6.17 -15.63 0.07
C LYS A 73 5.17 -14.67 -0.57
N GLU A 74 3.87 -14.96 -0.44
CA GLU A 74 2.78 -14.09 -0.90
C GLU A 74 2.74 -12.79 -0.11
N GLN A 75 2.81 -12.87 1.22
CA GLN A 75 2.88 -11.68 2.07
C GLN A 75 4.11 -10.82 1.71
N ASN A 76 5.28 -11.44 1.57
CA ASN A 76 6.50 -10.72 1.17
C ASN A 76 6.39 -10.03 -0.19
N SER A 77 5.59 -10.57 -1.13
CA SER A 77 5.37 -9.92 -2.43
C SER A 77 4.49 -8.66 -2.28
N ILE A 78 3.47 -8.72 -1.43
CA ILE A 78 2.64 -7.56 -1.08
C ILE A 78 3.49 -6.49 -0.40
N ASP A 79 4.24 -6.86 0.63
CA ASP A 79 5.08 -5.92 1.39
C ASP A 79 6.11 -5.23 0.50
N LYS A 80 6.69 -5.95 -0.48
CA LYS A 80 7.62 -5.36 -1.45
C LYS A 80 6.96 -4.35 -2.36
N VAL A 81 5.73 -4.60 -2.81
CA VAL A 81 4.98 -3.60 -3.60
C VAL A 81 4.78 -2.35 -2.76
N ASP A 82 4.28 -2.51 -1.53
CA ASP A 82 3.95 -1.37 -0.68
C ASP A 82 5.23 -0.57 -0.29
N ASN A 83 6.35 -1.25 -0.02
CA ASN A 83 7.64 -0.59 0.24
C ASN A 83 8.18 0.15 -0.99
N ILE A 84 8.13 -0.44 -2.19
CA ILE A 84 8.58 0.25 -3.40
C ILE A 84 7.76 1.54 -3.63
N ILE A 85 6.45 1.46 -3.47
CA ILE A 85 5.56 2.62 -3.64
C ILE A 85 5.87 3.69 -2.61
N LYS A 86 6.01 3.29 -1.35
CA LYS A 86 6.20 4.20 -0.22
C LYS A 86 7.57 4.89 -0.25
N ASP A 87 8.62 4.16 -0.59
CA ASP A 87 10.00 4.61 -0.37
C ASP A 87 10.69 5.14 -1.63
N HIS A 88 10.19 4.79 -2.83
CA HIS A 88 10.87 5.13 -4.09
C HIS A 88 9.99 5.77 -5.15
N LEU A 89 8.68 5.85 -4.93
CA LEU A 89 7.72 6.47 -5.84
C LEU A 89 6.96 7.61 -5.16
N THR A 90 7.63 8.34 -4.26
CA THR A 90 7.05 9.54 -3.68
C THR A 90 7.00 10.66 -4.74
N LYS A 91 6.17 11.68 -4.49
CA LYS A 91 6.11 12.86 -5.36
C LYS A 91 7.50 13.49 -5.57
N GLN A 92 8.31 13.55 -4.51
CA GLN A 92 9.65 14.12 -4.57
C GLN A 92 10.57 13.30 -5.48
N ASP A 93 10.53 11.97 -5.40
CA ASP A 93 11.35 11.09 -6.22
C ASP A 93 10.98 11.19 -7.70
N LEU A 94 9.67 11.21 -8.00
CA LEU A 94 9.15 11.32 -9.37
C LEU A 94 9.50 12.67 -10.01
N GLU A 95 9.29 13.78 -9.29
CA GLU A 95 9.67 15.12 -9.78
C GLU A 95 11.19 15.28 -9.89
N GLY A 96 11.95 14.69 -8.95
CA GLY A 96 13.41 14.65 -8.99
C GLY A 96 13.91 13.93 -10.23
N ALA A 97 13.37 12.74 -10.50
CA ALA A 97 13.72 11.93 -11.67
C ALA A 97 13.39 12.63 -12.99
N ALA A 98 12.24 13.32 -13.07
CA ALA A 98 11.89 14.11 -14.25
C ALA A 98 12.88 15.28 -14.49
N LYS A 99 13.35 15.94 -13.42
CA LYS A 99 14.39 16.99 -13.52
C LYS A 99 15.73 16.42 -13.97
N ASP A 100 16.09 15.24 -13.44
CA ASP A 100 17.32 14.53 -13.82
C ASP A 100 17.31 14.16 -15.32
N LEU A 101 16.17 13.70 -15.86
CA LEU A 101 16.00 13.43 -17.30
C LEU A 101 16.23 14.66 -18.19
N THR A 102 15.79 15.83 -17.74
CA THR A 102 15.97 17.08 -18.50
C THR A 102 17.35 17.71 -18.33
N GLY A 103 18.27 17.09 -17.58
CA GLY A 103 19.60 17.60 -17.32
C GLY A 103 19.65 18.82 -16.38
N ARG A 104 18.53 19.18 -15.74
CA ARG A 104 18.50 20.26 -14.73
C ARG A 104 19.15 19.85 -13.41
N GLY A 105 19.23 18.55 -13.14
CA GLY A 105 19.82 17.96 -11.94
C GLY A 105 19.00 18.26 -10.68
N SER A 106 18.84 17.27 -9.83
CA SER A 106 18.11 17.36 -8.56
C SER A 106 18.90 17.98 -7.40
N GLY A 107 20.07 18.56 -7.69
CA GLY A 107 20.98 19.11 -6.68
C GLY A 107 21.80 18.01 -5.98
N ARG A 108 22.37 18.34 -4.82
CA ARG A 108 23.19 17.42 -4.02
C ARG A 108 22.49 17.11 -2.70
N ASN A 109 22.63 15.87 -2.26
CA ASN A 109 22.21 15.42 -0.94
C ASN A 109 22.94 16.23 0.13
N PRO A 110 22.24 16.99 0.99
CA PRO A 110 22.87 17.89 1.96
C PRO A 110 23.61 17.13 3.07
N LYS A 111 23.29 15.85 3.29
CA LYS A 111 23.95 15.01 4.30
C LYS A 111 25.23 14.37 3.78
N THR A 112 25.27 13.99 2.50
CA THR A 112 26.40 13.23 1.93
C THR A 112 27.22 14.02 0.92
N GLY A 113 26.74 15.18 0.46
CA GLY A 113 27.34 15.99 -0.60
C GLY A 113 27.27 15.37 -2.01
N LYS A 114 26.72 14.16 -2.15
CA LYS A 114 26.62 13.44 -3.44
C LYS A 114 25.41 13.94 -4.23
N PRO A 115 25.47 13.98 -5.59
CA PRO A 115 24.28 14.25 -6.38
C PRO A 115 23.19 13.22 -6.07
N TYR A 116 21.94 13.67 -6.04
CA TYR A 116 20.82 12.73 -6.05
C TYR A 116 20.76 12.05 -7.43
N ASP A 117 20.40 10.77 -7.45
CA ASP A 117 20.21 9.99 -8.67
C ASP A 117 18.79 9.41 -8.64
N HIS A 118 17.80 10.31 -8.58
CA HIS A 118 16.40 9.92 -8.49
C HIS A 118 15.97 9.14 -9.74
N LEU A 119 16.54 9.48 -10.90
CA LEU A 119 16.29 8.74 -12.14
C LEU A 119 16.62 7.25 -11.99
N LYS A 120 17.81 6.92 -11.46
CA LYS A 120 18.19 5.54 -11.24
C LYS A 120 17.30 4.85 -10.21
N GLU A 121 16.97 5.53 -9.11
CA GLU A 121 16.10 4.99 -8.05
C GLU A 121 14.70 4.67 -8.60
N VAL A 122 14.10 5.57 -9.37
CA VAL A 122 12.79 5.37 -10.01
C VAL A 122 12.86 4.24 -11.06
N LYS A 123 13.90 4.18 -11.91
CA LYS A 123 14.08 3.07 -12.85
C LYS A 123 14.25 1.71 -12.14
N GLN A 124 14.91 1.68 -10.98
CA GLN A 124 15.02 0.47 -10.16
C GLN A 124 13.68 0.09 -9.52
N ALA A 125 12.92 1.07 -9.04
CA ALA A 125 11.58 0.87 -8.52
C ALA A 125 10.63 0.28 -9.58
N GLN A 126 10.65 0.82 -10.81
CA GLN A 126 9.90 0.30 -11.96
C GLN A 126 10.20 -1.19 -12.21
N LYS A 127 11.48 -1.56 -12.33
CA LYS A 127 11.91 -2.97 -12.48
C LYS A 127 11.48 -3.84 -11.31
N GLY A 128 11.52 -3.29 -10.09
CA GLY A 128 11.02 -3.95 -8.88
C GLY A 128 9.54 -4.26 -8.96
N LEU A 129 8.72 -3.28 -9.37
CA LEU A 129 7.27 -3.44 -9.56
C LEU A 129 6.96 -4.45 -10.66
N GLU A 130 7.64 -4.40 -11.81
CA GLU A 130 7.45 -5.39 -12.88
C GLU A 130 7.69 -6.82 -12.40
N LYS A 131 8.75 -7.02 -11.61
CA LYS A 131 9.05 -8.31 -11.00
C LYS A 131 7.95 -8.76 -10.05
N GLN A 132 7.45 -7.86 -9.20
CA GLN A 132 6.36 -8.20 -8.27
C GLN A 132 5.05 -8.47 -9.01
N ILE A 133 4.71 -7.72 -10.06
CA ILE A 133 3.53 -7.97 -10.91
C ILE A 133 3.56 -9.40 -11.45
N LYS A 134 4.69 -9.84 -12.02
CA LYS A 134 4.86 -11.21 -12.53
C LYS A 134 4.70 -12.25 -11.42
N GLN A 135 5.23 -11.99 -10.22
CA GLN A 135 5.12 -12.88 -9.06
C GLN A 135 3.69 -12.98 -8.53
N LEU A 136 2.98 -11.86 -8.39
CA LEU A 136 1.60 -11.80 -7.94
C LEU A 136 0.66 -12.52 -8.91
N ILE A 137 0.84 -12.34 -10.23
CA ILE A 137 0.08 -13.07 -11.25
C ILE A 137 0.28 -14.58 -11.09
N LYS A 138 1.53 -15.03 -10.89
CA LYS A 138 1.83 -16.46 -10.66
C LYS A 138 1.19 -16.97 -9.37
N GLN A 139 1.20 -16.19 -8.28
CA GLN A 139 0.58 -16.57 -7.01
C GLN A 139 -0.94 -16.68 -7.12
N LEU A 140 -1.58 -15.79 -7.87
CA LEU A 140 -3.04 -15.79 -8.11
C LEU A 140 -3.55 -17.03 -8.88
N GLN A 141 -2.66 -17.77 -9.55
CA GLN A 141 -2.99 -19.03 -10.22
C GLN A 141 -3.24 -20.18 -9.22
N ASP A 142 -2.86 -20.03 -7.95
CA ASP A 142 -3.14 -21.04 -6.94
C ASP A 142 -4.65 -21.11 -6.66
N LYS A 143 -5.23 -22.28 -6.93
CA LYS A 143 -6.66 -22.57 -6.72
C LYS A 143 -7.00 -22.72 -5.24
N LYS A 144 -6.02 -23.01 -4.39
CA LYS A 144 -6.21 -23.18 -2.94
C LYS A 144 -6.27 -21.85 -2.20
N LEU A 145 -6.15 -20.68 -2.85
CA LEU A 145 -6.28 -19.41 -2.14
C LEU A 145 -7.71 -19.20 -1.64
N SER A 146 -7.83 -18.87 -0.35
CA SER A 146 -9.08 -18.33 0.20
C SER A 146 -9.47 -17.04 -0.52
N LYS A 147 -10.76 -16.73 -0.51
CA LYS A 147 -11.30 -15.51 -1.13
C LYS A 147 -10.59 -14.25 -0.62
N GLN A 148 -10.30 -14.18 0.68
CA GLN A 148 -9.60 -13.06 1.29
C GLN A 148 -8.14 -12.98 0.81
N ALA A 149 -7.42 -14.10 0.77
CA ALA A 149 -6.03 -14.12 0.32
C ALA A 149 -5.92 -13.75 -1.17
N ARG A 150 -6.83 -14.27 -2.01
CA ARG A 150 -6.94 -13.89 -3.42
C ARG A 150 -7.18 -12.39 -3.55
N ARG A 151 -8.10 -11.83 -2.78
CA ARG A 151 -8.39 -10.39 -2.81
C ARG A 151 -7.19 -9.54 -2.43
N ALA A 152 -6.45 -9.92 -1.39
CA ALA A 152 -5.24 -9.19 -0.98
C ALA A 152 -4.18 -9.16 -2.09
N LEU A 153 -3.98 -10.29 -2.80
CA LEU A 153 -3.05 -10.36 -3.94
C LEU A 153 -3.55 -9.56 -5.15
N GLU A 154 -4.85 -9.57 -5.44
CA GLU A 154 -5.47 -8.75 -6.50
C GLU A 154 -5.32 -7.25 -6.22
N ASP A 155 -5.57 -6.83 -4.98
CA ASP A 155 -5.44 -5.43 -4.57
C ASP A 155 -3.96 -4.99 -4.65
N ALA A 156 -3.01 -5.83 -4.23
CA ALA A 156 -1.59 -5.55 -4.39
C ALA A 156 -1.17 -5.47 -5.87
N LEU A 157 -1.70 -6.35 -6.72
CA LEU A 157 -1.44 -6.32 -8.16
C LEU A 157 -1.97 -5.04 -8.80
N ALA A 158 -3.16 -4.59 -8.41
CA ALA A 158 -3.74 -3.34 -8.87
C ALA A 158 -2.89 -2.13 -8.46
N ARG A 159 -2.44 -2.08 -7.19
CA ARG A 159 -1.52 -1.03 -6.72
C ARG A 159 -0.21 -1.03 -7.50
N ALA A 160 0.41 -2.20 -7.69
CA ALA A 160 1.67 -2.32 -8.42
C ALA A 160 1.54 -1.83 -9.87
N LYS A 161 0.47 -2.21 -10.58
CA LYS A 161 0.21 -1.77 -11.96
C LYS A 161 0.01 -0.26 -12.04
N LYS A 162 -0.85 0.29 -11.17
CA LYS A 162 -1.11 1.74 -11.13
C LYS A 162 0.15 2.55 -10.82
N ALA A 163 0.95 2.08 -9.86
CA ALA A 163 2.20 2.74 -9.51
C ALA A 163 3.22 2.69 -10.65
N LEU A 164 3.33 1.54 -11.35
CA LEU A 164 4.20 1.39 -12.50
C LEU A 164 3.79 2.35 -13.63
N GLU A 165 2.51 2.38 -13.98
CA GLU A 165 1.96 3.29 -14.98
C GLU A 165 2.23 4.76 -14.62
N ALA A 166 1.88 5.18 -13.39
CA ALA A 166 2.12 6.54 -12.93
C ALA A 166 3.61 6.90 -12.96
N SER A 167 4.50 5.99 -12.56
CA SER A 167 5.95 6.26 -12.60
C SER A 167 6.48 6.42 -14.03
N ARG A 168 5.87 5.76 -15.02
CA ARG A 168 6.26 5.83 -16.43
C ARG A 168 5.87 7.12 -17.10
N GLU A 169 4.86 7.82 -16.57
CA GLU A 169 4.50 9.17 -17.00
C GLU A 169 5.63 10.17 -16.73
N TYR A 170 6.39 9.97 -15.64
CA TYR A 170 7.54 10.81 -15.28
C TYR A 170 8.84 10.30 -15.91
N VAL A 171 9.02 8.99 -15.94
CA VAL A 171 10.24 8.33 -16.40
C VAL A 171 9.86 7.21 -17.37
N PRO A 172 9.77 7.50 -18.69
CA PRO A 172 9.44 6.49 -19.68
C PRO A 172 10.57 5.44 -19.79
N GLU A 173 10.20 4.22 -20.17
CA GLU A 173 11.17 3.19 -20.58
C GLU A 173 11.78 3.59 -21.93
N GLU A 174 13.03 3.20 -22.15
CA GLU A 174 13.78 3.43 -23.39
C GLU A 174 13.63 2.28 -24.39
#